data_AF-K9TR29-F1
#
_entry.id   AF-K9TR29-F1
#
_cell.length_a   1.000
_cell.length_b   1.000
_cell.length_c   1.000
_cell.angle_alpha   90.00
_cell.angle_beta   90.00
_cell.angle_gamma   90.00
#
_symmetry.space_group_name_H-M   'P 1'
#
loop_
_entity.id
_entity.type
_entity.pdbx_description
1 polymer ?
#
loop_
_entity_poly.entity_id
_entity_poly.type
_entity_poly.pdbx_seq_one_letter_code
_entity_poly.pdbx_strand_id
1 'polypeptide(L)'
;MNHILIQDSAHHPQLFVWNGAIPANRLQTWLEKRNLKLPNDLIELWEMTGGGELFESETILSPFGDRNLGDDIDSVNELHHTQGMTQEYLLFHIGTGLSAVRLTDGRYVTLSDSYQELSKFLTLADWYRDELRSEYGSRYKLDALLV
;
A
#
# COMPACT_ATOMS: atom_id res chain seq x y z
N MET A 1 -5.78 -16.74 0.28
CA MET A 1 -5.93 -15.62 1.23
C MET A 1 -6.95 -14.67 0.61
N ASN A 2 -8.00 -14.30 1.34
CA ASN A 2 -9.10 -13.48 0.79
C ASN A 2 -8.74 -12.01 0.99
N HIS A 3 -8.07 -11.41 0.01
CA HIS A 3 -7.75 -9.98 0.04
C HIS A 3 -9.04 -9.20 -0.23
N ILE A 4 -9.71 -8.73 0.81
CA ILE A 4 -10.93 -7.91 0.73
C ILE A 4 -10.76 -6.71 -0.22
N LEU A 5 -9.55 -6.16 -0.30
CA LEU A 5 -9.16 -5.14 -1.28
C LEU A 5 -9.33 -5.62 -2.73
N ILE A 6 -8.87 -6.83 -3.05
CA ILE A 6 -9.02 -7.41 -4.40
C ILE A 6 -10.49 -7.70 -4.69
N GLN A 7 -11.24 -8.18 -3.71
CA GLN A 7 -12.69 -8.40 -3.87
C GLN A 7 -13.41 -7.08 -4.17
N ASP A 8 -13.16 -6.03 -3.39
CA ASP A 8 -13.76 -4.71 -3.62
C ASP A 8 -13.36 -4.16 -5.00
N SER A 9 -12.11 -4.38 -5.43
CA SER A 9 -11.67 -3.99 -6.78
C SER A 9 -12.36 -4.74 -7.91
N ALA A 10 -12.70 -6.01 -7.72
CA ALA A 10 -13.42 -6.79 -8.71
C ALA A 10 -14.89 -6.35 -8.84
N HIS A 11 -15.51 -5.95 -7.73
CA HIS A 11 -16.91 -5.49 -7.70
C HIS A 11 -17.07 -4.02 -8.10
N HIS A 12 -16.05 -3.19 -7.85
CA HIS A 12 -16.06 -1.77 -8.12
C HIS A 12 -14.85 -1.32 -8.95
N PRO A 13 -14.60 -1.90 -10.14
CA PRO A 13 -13.37 -1.67 -10.90
C PRO A 13 -13.12 -0.21 -11.27
N GLN A 14 -14.15 0.63 -11.32
CA GLN A 14 -14.02 2.07 -11.54
C GLN A 14 -13.36 2.84 -10.39
N LEU A 15 -13.24 2.24 -9.21
CA LEU A 15 -12.59 2.83 -8.03
C LEU A 15 -11.14 2.36 -7.87
N PHE A 16 -10.65 1.49 -8.74
CA PHE A 16 -9.33 0.88 -8.61
C PHE A 16 -8.65 0.85 -9.97
N VAL A 17 -7.61 1.66 -10.13
CA VAL A 17 -6.82 1.75 -11.35
C VAL A 17 -5.45 1.14 -11.07
N TRP A 18 -5.29 -0.12 -11.43
CA TRP A 18 -4.06 -0.88 -11.20
C TRP A 18 -3.02 -0.63 -12.29
N ASN A 19 -1.75 -0.57 -11.89
CA ASN A 19 -0.61 -0.40 -12.80
C ASN A 19 -0.33 -1.66 -13.65
N GLY A 20 -0.86 -2.80 -13.22
CA GLY A 20 -0.75 -4.10 -13.87
C GLY A 20 0.23 -5.02 -13.16
N ALA A 21 0.01 -6.33 -13.33
CA ALA A 21 0.76 -7.37 -12.64
C ALA A 21 2.29 -7.25 -12.83
N ILE A 22 3.04 -7.42 -11.74
CA ILE A 22 4.50 -7.47 -11.75
C ILE A 22 4.94 -8.94 -11.78
N PRO A 23 5.79 -9.37 -12.73
CA PRO A 23 6.34 -10.72 -12.70
C PRO A 23 7.12 -11.00 -11.40
N ALA A 24 6.81 -12.12 -10.74
CA ALA A 24 7.38 -12.49 -9.45
C ALA A 24 8.92 -12.45 -9.42
N ASN A 25 9.57 -12.96 -10.46
CA ASN A 25 11.03 -12.94 -10.58
C ASN A 25 11.61 -11.51 -10.61
N ARG A 26 10.90 -10.58 -11.25
CA ARG A 26 11.28 -9.17 -11.34
C ARG A 26 11.11 -8.48 -9.99
N LEU A 27 10.00 -8.73 -9.28
CA LEU A 27 9.77 -8.20 -7.94
C LEU A 27 10.79 -8.73 -6.94
N GLN A 28 11.05 -10.04 -6.96
CA GLN A 28 12.04 -10.68 -6.09
C GLN A 28 13.43 -10.06 -6.28
N THR A 29 13.86 -9.86 -7.53
CA THR A 29 15.13 -9.17 -7.83
C THR A 29 15.17 -7.75 -7.26
N TRP A 30 14.04 -7.04 -7.29
CA TRP A 30 13.93 -5.68 -6.75
C TRP A 30 14.03 -5.66 -5.22
N LEU A 31 13.39 -6.61 -4.54
CA LEU A 31 13.46 -6.78 -3.08
C LEU A 31 14.88 -7.13 -2.62
N GLU A 32 15.52 -8.08 -3.30
CA GLU A 32 16.89 -8.52 -2.99
C GLU A 32 17.91 -7.39 -3.12
N LYS A 33 17.84 -6.61 -4.20
CA LYS A 33 18.73 -5.45 -4.41
C LYS A 33 18.64 -4.41 -3.29
N ARG A 34 17.51 -4.32 -2.61
CA ARG A 34 17.25 -3.39 -1.50
C ARG A 34 17.39 -4.05 -0.13
N ASN A 35 17.69 -5.35 -0.08
CA ASN A 35 17.71 -6.13 1.15
C ASN A 35 16.41 -5.99 1.97
N LEU A 36 15.27 -5.90 1.29
CA LEU A 36 13.97 -5.73 1.93
C LEU A 36 13.35 -7.08 2.28
N LYS A 37 12.82 -7.19 3.49
CA LYS A 37 11.98 -8.30 3.95
C LYS A 37 10.62 -7.75 4.29
N LEU A 38 9.65 -7.98 3.41
CA LEU A 38 8.30 -7.45 3.53
C LEU A 38 7.30 -8.57 3.84
N PRO A 39 6.13 -8.23 4.41
CA PRO A 39 5.02 -9.17 4.54
C PRO A 39 4.61 -9.75 3.18
N ASN A 40 4.31 -11.05 3.16
CA ASN A 40 3.98 -11.77 1.94
C ASN A 40 2.72 -11.23 1.25
N ASP A 41 1.74 -10.77 2.02
CA ASP A 41 0.49 -10.18 1.52
C ASP A 41 0.71 -8.87 0.75
N LEU A 42 1.69 -8.04 1.12
CA LEU A 42 2.07 -6.87 0.32
C LEU A 42 2.78 -7.29 -0.99
N ILE A 43 3.66 -8.29 -0.91
CA ILE A 43 4.36 -8.82 -2.09
C ILE A 43 3.33 -9.37 -3.09
N GLU A 44 2.41 -10.22 -2.61
CA GLU A 44 1.29 -10.76 -3.41
C GLU A 44 0.46 -9.64 -4.04
N LEU A 45 0.13 -8.57 -3.29
CA LEU A 45 -0.59 -7.42 -3.82
C LEU A 45 0.14 -6.81 -5.01
N TRP A 46 1.45 -6.54 -4.88
CA TRP A 46 2.24 -5.95 -5.96
C TRP A 46 2.41 -6.89 -7.15
N GLU A 47 2.57 -8.19 -6.93
CA GLU A 47 2.59 -9.16 -8.03
C GLU A 47 1.29 -9.13 -8.84
N MET A 48 0.14 -9.00 -8.16
CA MET A 48 -1.17 -8.98 -8.81
C MET A 48 -1.51 -7.65 -9.48
N THR A 49 -1.18 -6.53 -8.84
CA THR A 49 -1.71 -5.20 -9.19
C THR A 49 -0.65 -4.24 -9.71
N GLY A 50 0.60 -4.44 -9.30
CA GLY A 50 1.66 -3.48 -9.51
C GLY A 50 1.51 -2.19 -8.72
N GLY A 51 0.64 -2.15 -7.70
CA GLY A 51 0.19 -0.90 -7.09
C GLY A 51 -0.84 -0.19 -7.97
N GLY A 52 -1.09 1.08 -7.68
CA GLY A 52 -2.02 1.91 -8.45
C GLY A 52 -2.84 2.86 -7.60
N GLU A 53 -3.83 3.47 -8.24
CA GLU A 53 -4.73 4.44 -7.62
C GLU A 53 -6.01 3.76 -7.12
N LEU A 54 -6.45 4.18 -5.94
CA LEU A 54 -7.66 3.72 -5.29
C LEU A 54 -8.51 4.95 -4.96
N PHE A 55 -9.82 4.78 -5.15
CA PHE A 55 -10.80 5.82 -4.88
C PHE A 55 -10.45 7.11 -5.62
N GLU A 56 -10.65 8.27 -4.98
CA GLU A 56 -10.35 9.58 -5.55
C GLU A 56 -8.95 10.13 -5.24
N SER A 57 -8.25 9.59 -4.25
CA SER A 57 -7.05 10.24 -3.68
C SER A 57 -5.98 9.30 -3.13
N GLU A 58 -6.22 7.99 -3.14
CA GLU A 58 -5.32 7.04 -2.50
C GLU A 58 -4.42 6.37 -3.53
N THR A 59 -3.16 6.14 -3.17
CA THR A 59 -2.17 5.50 -4.03
C THR A 59 -1.45 4.41 -3.26
N ILE A 60 -1.54 3.18 -3.77
CA ILE A 60 -0.59 2.13 -3.39
C ILE A 60 0.64 2.29 -4.26
N LEU A 61 1.75 2.62 -3.62
CA LEU A 61 3.03 2.83 -4.29
C LEU A 61 3.52 1.54 -4.95
N SER A 62 4.22 1.70 -6.07
CA SER A 62 4.70 0.61 -6.90
C SER A 62 6.23 0.50 -6.86
N PRO A 63 6.78 -0.73 -6.76
CA PRO A 63 8.22 -0.98 -6.99
C PRO A 63 8.72 -0.53 -8.36
N PHE A 64 7.83 -0.40 -9.35
CA PHE A 64 8.15 0.00 -10.72
C PHE A 64 7.23 1.13 -11.23
N GLY A 65 6.76 1.99 -10.32
CA GLY A 65 5.95 3.17 -10.64
C GLY A 65 6.70 4.22 -11.45
N ASP A 66 5.98 5.22 -11.94
CA ASP A 66 6.53 6.37 -12.63
C ASP A 66 6.93 7.46 -11.64
N ARG A 67 8.24 7.73 -11.59
CA ARG A 67 8.84 8.79 -10.78
C ARG A 67 8.23 10.17 -11.00
N ASN A 68 7.74 10.46 -12.21
CA ASN A 68 7.13 11.75 -12.52
C ASN A 68 5.71 11.88 -11.99
N LEU A 69 5.04 10.75 -11.75
CA LEU A 69 3.70 10.70 -11.17
C LEU A 69 3.74 10.57 -9.65
N GLY A 70 4.90 10.25 -9.07
CA GLY A 70 5.09 10.14 -7.64
C GLY A 70 4.48 8.87 -7.04
N ASP A 71 4.27 7.84 -7.86
CA ASP A 71 3.75 6.54 -7.42
C ASP A 71 4.84 5.46 -7.30
N ASP A 72 6.12 5.80 -7.51
CA ASP A 72 7.25 4.88 -7.29
C ASP A 72 7.73 4.86 -5.84
N ILE A 73 7.99 3.66 -5.32
CA ILE A 73 8.39 3.48 -3.92
C ILE A 73 9.71 4.17 -3.59
N ASP A 74 10.69 4.11 -4.48
CA ASP A 74 12.04 4.55 -4.15
C ASP A 74 12.09 6.07 -3.95
N SER A 75 11.59 6.84 -4.91
CA SER A 75 11.68 8.30 -4.83
C SER A 75 10.74 8.89 -3.77
N VAL A 76 9.58 8.28 -3.54
CA VAL A 76 8.69 8.71 -2.44
C VAL A 76 9.35 8.47 -1.09
N ASN A 77 9.89 7.27 -0.84
CA ASN A 77 10.55 6.99 0.44
C ASN A 77 11.81 7.83 0.63
N GLU A 78 12.63 8.02 -0.41
CA GLU A 78 13.79 8.91 -0.38
C GLU A 78 13.39 10.31 0.07
N LEU A 79 12.35 10.89 -0.53
CA LEU A 79 11.82 12.19 -0.15
C LEU A 79 11.42 12.23 1.32
N HIS A 80 10.60 11.29 1.80
CA HIS A 80 10.13 11.28 3.19
C HIS A 80 11.28 11.06 4.19
N HIS A 81 12.31 10.29 3.83
CA HIS A 81 13.52 10.18 4.64
C HIS A 81 14.26 11.52 4.75
N THR A 82 14.37 12.29 3.67
CA THR A 82 14.97 13.64 3.73
C THR A 82 14.18 14.60 4.61
N GLN A 83 12.89 14.33 4.81
CA GLN A 83 11.97 15.11 5.66
C GLN A 83 11.92 14.62 7.11
N GLY A 84 12.67 13.57 7.46
CA GLY A 84 12.80 13.08 8.85
C GLY A 84 12.14 11.73 9.13
N MET A 85 11.55 11.06 8.13
CA MET A 85 11.07 9.69 8.31
C MET A 85 12.24 8.74 8.57
N THR A 86 12.14 7.91 9.60
CA THR A 86 13.19 6.95 9.93
C THR A 86 13.32 5.87 8.84
N GLN A 87 14.52 5.30 8.68
CA GLN A 87 14.80 4.18 7.76
C GLN A 87 14.15 2.86 8.20
N GLU A 88 13.49 2.82 9.36
CA GLU A 88 12.74 1.65 9.82
C GLU A 88 11.37 1.54 9.16
N TYR A 89 10.94 2.54 8.40
CA TYR A 89 9.68 2.55 7.69
C TYR A 89 9.90 2.51 6.18
N LEU A 90 9.08 1.71 5.51
CA LEU A 90 8.90 1.74 4.06
C LEU A 90 7.44 2.09 3.77
N LEU A 91 7.18 3.32 3.30
CA LEU A 91 5.88 3.72 2.81
C LEU A 91 5.49 2.84 1.62
N PHE A 92 4.27 2.31 1.68
CA PHE A 92 3.62 1.57 0.59
C PHE A 92 2.32 2.24 0.15
N HIS A 93 1.83 3.22 0.91
CA HIS A 93 0.58 3.92 0.66
C HIS A 93 0.70 5.41 1.01
N ILE A 94 0.14 6.25 0.15
CA ILE A 94 -0.05 7.69 0.34
C ILE A 94 -1.47 8.09 -0.07
N GLY A 95 -1.96 9.21 0.45
CA GLY A 95 -3.29 9.74 0.14
C GLY A 95 -3.78 10.64 1.26
N THR A 96 -4.95 10.35 1.79
CA THR A 96 -5.46 11.00 3.02
C THR A 96 -4.57 10.79 4.24
N GLY A 97 -3.72 9.77 4.22
CA GLY A 97 -2.70 9.53 5.23
C GLY A 97 -1.50 8.77 4.66
N LEU A 98 -0.49 8.58 5.50
CA LEU A 98 0.70 7.80 5.19
C LEU A 98 0.57 6.41 5.81
N SER A 99 0.86 5.36 5.05
CA SER A 99 1.00 4.02 5.63
C SER A 99 2.27 3.33 5.18
N ALA A 100 2.92 2.67 6.14
CA ALA A 100 4.22 2.05 5.98
C ALA A 100 4.22 0.60 6.49
N VAL A 101 5.17 -0.17 5.98
CA VAL A 101 5.66 -1.36 6.65
C VAL A 101 6.78 -0.93 7.59
N ARG A 102 6.66 -1.28 8.88
CA ARG A 102 7.78 -1.18 9.82
C ARG A 102 8.72 -2.36 9.59
N LEU A 103 9.90 -2.09 9.06
CA LEU A 103 10.87 -3.09 8.61
C LEU A 103 11.47 -3.93 9.75
N THR A 104 11.38 -3.47 11.00
CA THR A 104 11.91 -4.20 12.16
C THR A 104 11.07 -5.43 12.53
N ASP A 105 9.76 -5.41 12.28
CA ASP A 105 8.85 -6.51 12.64
C ASP A 105 7.79 -6.85 11.58
N GLY A 106 7.81 -6.17 10.44
CA GLY A 106 6.90 -6.41 9.32
C GLY A 106 5.46 -5.92 9.57
N ARG A 107 5.19 -5.14 10.62
CA ARG A 107 3.84 -4.63 10.84
C ARG A 107 3.49 -3.49 9.89
N TYR A 108 2.23 -3.43 9.50
CA TYR A 108 1.67 -2.26 8.83
C TYR A 108 1.35 -1.20 9.87
N VAL A 109 1.64 0.06 9.56
CA VAL A 109 1.38 1.20 10.44
C VAL A 109 0.87 2.38 9.64
N THR A 110 0.03 3.20 10.26
CA THR A 110 -0.25 4.56 9.76
C THR A 110 0.60 5.57 10.50
N LEU A 111 1.03 6.59 9.78
CA LEU A 111 1.92 7.62 10.28
C LEU A 111 1.25 8.99 10.19
N SER A 112 1.47 9.83 11.20
CA SER A 112 1.15 11.27 11.13
C SER A 112 2.11 12.00 10.17
N ASP A 113 1.82 13.28 9.90
CA ASP A 113 2.71 14.19 9.17
C ASP A 113 4.10 14.34 9.82
N SER A 114 4.19 14.08 11.13
CA SER A 114 5.43 14.08 11.91
C SER A 114 6.02 12.69 12.09
N TYR A 115 5.54 11.70 11.34
CA TYR A 115 5.98 10.30 11.35
C TYR A 115 5.78 9.57 12.68
N GLN A 116 4.82 10.00 13.49
CA GLN A 116 4.40 9.26 14.68
C GLN A 116 3.44 8.15 14.27
N GLU A 117 3.63 6.93 14.80
CA GLU A 117 2.70 5.83 14.58
C GLU A 117 1.34 6.15 15.22
N LEU A 118 0.27 6.10 14.42
CA LEU A 118 -1.11 6.33 14.86
C LEU A 118 -1.83 5.00 15.11
N SER A 119 -1.73 4.07 14.14
CA SER A 119 -2.34 2.75 14.18
C SER A 119 -1.35 1.66 13.77
N LYS A 120 -1.66 0.39 14.14
CA LYS A 120 -0.84 -0.79 13.78
C LYS A 120 -1.72 -1.95 13.37
N PHE A 121 -1.31 -2.67 12.34
CA PHE A 121 -2.05 -3.80 11.80
C PHE A 121 -1.13 -4.99 11.58
N LEU A 122 -1.72 -6.18 11.68
CA LEU A 122 -1.00 -7.44 11.49
C LEU A 122 -0.95 -7.84 10.02
N THR A 123 -2.00 -7.50 9.25
CA THR A 123 -2.15 -7.88 7.85
C THR A 123 -2.57 -6.68 7.00
N LEU A 124 -2.31 -6.78 5.69
CA LEU A 124 -2.77 -5.80 4.71
C LEU A 124 -4.30 -5.70 4.69
N ALA A 125 -4.99 -6.82 4.91
CA ALA A 125 -6.46 -6.86 4.96
C ALA A 125 -7.01 -6.08 6.17
N ASP A 126 -6.35 -6.17 7.33
CA ASP A 126 -6.73 -5.38 8.51
C ASP A 126 -6.50 -3.89 8.26
N TRP A 127 -5.34 -3.53 7.70
CA TRP A 127 -5.06 -2.15 7.32
C TRP A 127 -6.11 -1.61 6.34
N TYR A 128 -6.40 -2.33 5.26
CA TYR A 128 -7.39 -1.88 4.26
C TYR A 128 -8.78 -1.72 4.87
N ARG A 129 -9.21 -2.68 5.71
CA ARG A 129 -10.52 -2.64 6.36
C ARG A 129 -10.65 -1.42 7.27
N ASP A 130 -9.66 -1.21 8.13
CA ASP A 130 -9.76 -0.26 9.24
C ASP A 130 -9.39 1.16 8.82
N GLU A 131 -8.54 1.33 7.80
CA GLU A 131 -8.16 2.65 7.30
C GLU A 131 -9.01 3.05 6.10
N LEU A 132 -8.86 2.38 4.95
CA LEU A 132 -9.49 2.83 3.72
C LEU A 132 -10.97 2.48 3.65
N ARG A 133 -11.35 1.24 3.96
CA ARG A 133 -12.76 0.84 3.88
C ARG A 133 -13.59 1.51 4.97
N SER A 134 -13.04 1.80 6.14
CA SER A 134 -13.73 2.59 7.16
C SER A 134 -14.05 4.02 6.69
N GLU A 135 -13.13 4.66 5.95
CA GLU A 135 -13.33 6.01 5.41
C GLU A 135 -14.27 6.03 4.19
N TYR A 136 -14.05 5.11 3.24
CA TYR A 136 -14.69 5.14 1.92
C TYR A 136 -15.88 4.18 1.78
N GLY A 137 -16.03 3.21 2.68
CA GLY A 137 -16.98 2.09 2.57
C GLY A 137 -18.43 2.54 2.44
N SER A 138 -18.87 3.48 3.27
CA SER A 138 -20.22 4.03 3.19
C SER A 138 -20.44 4.86 1.92
N ARG A 139 -19.42 5.62 1.47
CA ARG A 139 -19.50 6.49 0.29
C ARG A 139 -19.70 5.68 -0.98
N TYR A 140 -18.94 4.59 -1.11
CA TYR A 140 -18.93 3.74 -2.29
C TYR A 140 -19.72 2.43 -2.15
N LYS A 141 -20.38 2.24 -1.00
CA LYS A 141 -21.21 1.07 -0.67
C LYS A 141 -20.45 -0.27 -0.67
N LEU A 142 -19.18 -0.25 -0.25
CA LEU A 142 -18.35 -1.46 -0.14
C LEU A 142 -18.88 -2.40 0.95
N ASP A 143 -19.52 -1.85 1.99
CA ASP A 143 -20.02 -2.59 3.16
C ASP A 143 -21.13 -3.60 2.83
N ALA A 144 -21.77 -3.48 1.67
CA ALA A 144 -22.83 -4.39 1.23
C ALA A 144 -22.33 -5.76 0.73
N LEU A 145 -21.01 -5.91 0.53
CA LEU A 145 -20.40 -7.13 -0.05
C LEU A 145 -20.08 -8.23 0.97
N LEU A 146 -20.42 -8.04 2.26
CA LEU A 146 -20.18 -9.01 3.34
C LEU A 146 -21.44 -9.79 3.79
N VAL A 147 -22.49 -9.87 2.96
CA VAL A 147 -23.71 -10.66 3.23
C VAL A 147 -23.69 -11.99 2.49
#